data_AF-A0A9D1IZD6-F1
#
_entry.id   AF-A0A9D1IZD6-F1
#
_cell.length_a   1.000
_cell.length_b   1.000
_cell.length_c   1.000
_cell.angle_alpha   90.00
_cell.angle_beta   90.00
_cell.angle_gamma   90.00
#
_symmetry.space_group_name_H-M   'P 1'
#
loop_
_entity.id
_entity.type
_entity.pdbx_description
1 polymer ?
#
loop_
_entity_poly.entity_id
_entity_poly.type
_entity_poly.pdbx_seq_one_letter_code
_entity_poly.pdbx_strand_id
1 'polypeptide(L)' 'MAFESLSDKLNATFKKLRGKGRLTETDVNEAMREVRLALLEADVSYKVV' A
#
# COMPACT_ATOMS: atom_id res chain seq x y z
N MET A 1 10.63 -11.15 8.44
CA MET A 1 10.38 -10.24 9.60
C MET A 1 9.23 -9.29 9.28
N ALA A 2 8.58 -8.65 10.27
CA ALA A 2 7.42 -7.76 10.05
C ALA A 2 7.68 -6.61 9.04
N PHE A 3 8.92 -6.11 9.00
CA PHE A 3 9.36 -5.10 8.03
C PHE A 3 9.47 -5.63 6.59
N GLU A 4 9.87 -6.89 6.42
CA GLU A 4 9.95 -7.52 5.09
C GLU A 4 8.54 -7.75 4.53
N SER A 5 7.60 -8.24 5.36
CA SER A 5 6.21 -8.40 4.94
C SER A 5 5.53 -7.07 4.58
N LEU A 6 5.87 -5.98 5.28
CA LEU A 6 5.42 -4.64 4.91
C LEU A 6 6.01 -4.20 3.57
N SER A 7 7.32 -4.39 3.38
CA SER A 7 8.03 -4.03 2.15
C SER A 7 7.48 -4.78 0.94
N ASP A 8 7.15 -6.06 1.09
CA ASP A 8 6.55 -6.88 0.03
C ASP A 8 5.16 -6.41 -0.34
N LYS A 9 4.32 -6.09 0.65
CA LYS A 9 2.96 -5.55 0.41
C LYS A 9 3.01 -4.21 -0.31
N LEU A 10 3.86 -3.28 0.13
CA LEU A 10 4.00 -1.99 -0.52
C LEU A 10 4.53 -2.13 -1.96
N ASN A 11 5.53 -3.00 -2.17
CA ASN A 11 6.05 -3.28 -3.51
C ASN A 11 4.98 -3.87 -4.44
N ALA A 12 4.11 -4.74 -3.92
CA ALA A 12 3.01 -5.30 -4.69
C ALA A 12 1.98 -4.23 -5.09
N THR A 13 1.57 -3.37 -4.14
CA THR A 13 0.64 -2.26 -4.41
C THR A 13 1.23 -1.27 -5.43
N PHE A 14 2.51 -0.93 -5.32
CA PHE A 14 3.16 -0.05 -6.29
C PHE A 14 3.35 -0.70 -7.67
N LYS A 15 3.60 -2.02 -7.74
CA LYS A 15 3.62 -2.74 -9.03
C LYS A 15 2.27 -2.67 -9.74
N LYS A 16 1.16 -2.87 -9.01
CA LYS A 16 -0.20 -2.72 -9.57
C LYS A 16 -0.43 -1.33 -10.13
N LEU A 17 -0.01 -0.29 -9.41
CA LEU A 17 -0.16 1.10 -9.86
C LEU A 17 0.72 1.42 -11.08
N ARG A 18 1.99 1.03 -11.05
CA ARG A 18 2.93 1.31 -12.16
C ARG A 18 2.59 0.56 -13.45
N GLY A 19 1.88 -0.56 -13.37
CA GLY A 19 1.50 -1.37 -14.54
C GLY A 19 0.30 -0.86 -15.35
N LYS A 20 -0.49 0.10 -14.84
CA LYS A 20 -1.75 0.53 -15.47
C LYS A 20 -1.61 1.57 -16.59
N GLY A 21 -0.44 2.19 -16.78
CA GLY A 21 -0.19 3.20 -17.83
C GLY A 21 -0.87 4.56 -17.60
N ARG A 22 -2.09 4.58 -17.04
CA ARG A 22 -2.80 5.77 -16.58
C ARG A 22 -3.53 5.43 -15.28
N LEU A 23 -3.35 6.24 -14.25
CA LEU A 23 -3.99 6.06 -12.95
C LEU A 23 -5.33 6.78 -12.90
N THR A 24 -6.36 6.08 -12.47
CA THR A 24 -7.67 6.67 -12.14
C THR A 24 -7.78 6.93 -10.64
N GLU A 25 -8.70 7.80 -10.22
CA GLU A 25 -8.99 8.02 -8.80
C GLU A 25 -9.35 6.73 -8.07
N THR A 26 -10.09 5.82 -8.74
CA THR A 26 -10.46 4.52 -8.19
C THR A 26 -9.22 3.68 -7.88
N ASP A 27 -8.23 3.66 -8.78
CA ASP A 27 -6.99 2.90 -8.60
C ASP A 27 -6.17 3.44 -7.41
N VAL A 28 -6.12 4.76 -7.29
CA VAL A 28 -5.42 5.43 -6.18
C VAL A 28 -6.12 5.14 -4.86
N ASN A 29 -7.45 5.23 -4.82
CA ASN A 29 -8.23 4.96 -3.61
C ASN A 29 -8.09 3.51 -3.15
N GLU A 30 -8.10 2.55 -4.08
CA GLU A 30 -7.91 1.13 -3.80
C GLU A 30 -6.51 0.86 -3.25
N ALA A 31 -5.47 1.41 -3.90
CA ALA A 31 -4.10 1.28 -3.42
C ALA A 31 -3.88 1.92 -2.05
N MET A 32 -4.43 3.11 -1.80
CA MET A 32 -4.35 3.77 -0.48
C MET A 32 -5.06 2.97 0.61
N ARG A 33 -6.08 2.18 0.26
CA ARG A 33 -6.74 1.26 1.20
C ARG A 33 -5.84 0.06 1.53
N GLU A 34 -5.17 -0.53 0.54
CA GLU A 34 -4.19 -1.59 0.76
C GLU A 34 -3.01 -1.11 1.63
N VAL A 35 -2.47 0.08 1.35
CA VAL A 35 -1.38 0.68 2.13
C VAL A 35 -1.78 0.88 3.59
N ARG A 36 -2.98 1.41 3.86
CA ARG A 36 -3.48 1.58 5.24
C ARG A 36 -3.58 0.27 6.01
N LEU A 37 -4.03 -0.80 5.35
CA LEU A 37 -4.10 -2.13 5.98
C LEU A 37 -2.70 -2.69 6.26
N ALA A 38 -1.77 -2.55 5.31
CA ALA A 38 -0.39 -3.00 5.50
C ALA A 38 0.31 -2.28 6.66
N LEU A 39 0.07 -0.98 6.82
CA LEU A 39 0.60 -0.19 7.94
C LEU A 39 0.00 -0.60 9.29
N LEU A 40 -1.29 -0.90 9.34
CA LEU A 40 -1.97 -1.41 10.54
C LEU A 40 -1.40 -2.77 10.99
N GLU A 41 -1.18 -3.69 10.05
CA GLU A 41 -0.63 -5.01 10.36
C GLU A 41 0.84 -4.95 10.83
N ALA A 42 1.58 -3.92 10.42
CA ALA A 42 2.96 -3.70 10.84
C ALA A 42 3.08 -2.93 12.17
N ASP A 43 1.96 -2.74 12.88
CA ASP A 43 1.87 -2.02 14.17
C ASP A 43 2.37 -0.55 14.09
N VAL A 44 2.14 0.09 12.94
CA VAL A 44 2.51 1.49 12.72
C VAL A 44 1.42 2.41 13.28
N SER A 45 1.83 3.39 14.09
CA SER A 45 0.92 4.36 14.71
C SER A 45 0.07 5.10 13.67
N TYR A 46 -1.26 5.04 13.84
CA TYR A 46 -2.27 5.63 12.96
C TYR A 46 -2.18 7.15 12.81
N LYS A 47 -1.42 7.82 13.69
CA LYS A 47 -1.28 9.29 13.71
C LYS A 47 -0.46 9.85 12.54
N VAL A 48 0.22 8.99 11.79
CA VAL A 48 1.13 9.34 10.70
C VAL A 48 0.45 9.28 9.32
N VAL A 49 -0.82 8.84 9.24
CA VAL A 49 -1.55 8.61 7.97
C VAL A 49 -2.65 9.64 7.74
#